data_AF-A0A934J533-F1
#
_entry.id   AF-A0A934J533-F1
#
_cell.length_a   1.000
_cell.length_b   1.000
_cell.length_c   1.000
_cell.angle_alpha   90.00
_cell.angle_beta   90.00
_cell.angle_gamma   90.00
#
_symmetry.space_group_name_H-M   'P 1'
#
loop_
_entity.id
_entity.type
_entity.pdbx_description
1 polymer ?
#
loop_
_entity_poly.entity_id
_entity_poly.type
_entity_poly.pdbx_seq_one_letter_code
_entity_poly.pdbx_strand_id
1 'polypeptide(L)'
;MQHETNEINVTTSESTPLTIQLENPMKAFKKLYLILILLGAIAFAAMGGAVGSLFGVVIGWAAAYLSMQFIAGIKLFKLNYKDHLLPNPITDEQLYQNLSTSFSHPDIKVEKGAFGVRFVYKSTTAHRIKIDHKNKTYSIVSKLTVKKRIFNRHNPGVTEYTTTYAVTPILLKAVEEASKAVSESGDA
;
A
#
# COMPACT_ATOMS: atom_id res chain seq x y z
N MET A 1 46.22 3.82 33.63
CA MET A 1 45.05 3.72 34.54
C MET A 1 44.69 5.12 34.97
N GLN A 2 43.62 5.68 34.42
CA GLN A 2 42.69 6.59 35.10
C GLN A 2 41.47 6.74 34.20
N HIS A 3 40.31 6.63 34.84
CA HIS A 3 38.97 6.67 34.26
C HIS A 3 38.69 8.03 33.63
N GLU A 4 38.08 8.05 32.45
CA GLU A 4 37.24 9.17 32.02
C GLU A 4 35.81 8.68 31.76
N THR A 5 34.92 9.44 32.36
CA THR A 5 33.52 9.19 32.63
C THR A 5 32.67 9.34 31.37
N ASN A 6 31.72 8.42 31.21
CA ASN A 6 30.61 8.53 30.28
C ASN A 6 29.82 9.82 30.51
N GLU A 7 29.84 10.73 29.55
CA GLU A 7 28.69 11.61 29.28
C GLU A 7 28.12 11.21 27.93
N ILE A 8 27.11 10.34 27.99
CA ILE A 8 26.19 10.07 26.90
C ILE A 8 25.42 11.37 26.72
N ASN A 9 25.85 12.20 25.76
CA ASN A 9 25.11 13.36 25.34
C ASN A 9 23.82 12.85 24.66
N VAL A 10 22.74 12.82 25.43
CA VAL A 10 21.39 12.50 24.97
C VAL A 10 20.95 13.68 24.10
N THR A 11 21.38 13.66 22.84
CA THR A 11 20.77 14.49 21.82
C THR A 11 19.39 13.92 21.58
N THR A 12 18.43 14.54 22.25
CA THR A 12 16.99 14.41 22.05
C THR A 12 16.71 14.45 20.55
N SER A 13 16.52 13.28 19.95
CA SER A 13 16.08 13.16 18.56
C SER A 13 14.67 13.73 18.48
N GLU A 14 14.55 14.97 18.02
CA GLU A 14 13.29 15.55 17.58
C GLU A 14 12.61 14.57 16.62
N SER A 15 11.54 13.95 17.12
CA SER A 15 10.70 13.03 16.36
C SER A 15 10.03 13.80 15.23
N THR A 16 10.69 13.83 14.07
CA THR A 16 10.05 14.28 12.83
C THR A 16 8.84 13.37 12.63
N PRO A 17 7.61 13.89 12.50
CA PRO A 17 6.43 13.05 12.35
C PRO A 17 6.62 12.18 11.11
N LEU A 18 6.58 10.84 11.31
CA LEU A 18 6.65 9.81 10.28
C LEU A 18 5.50 9.98 9.29
N THR A 19 5.61 10.96 8.41
CA THR A 19 4.70 11.14 7.30
C THR A 19 5.06 10.11 6.26
N ILE A 20 4.09 9.28 5.86
CA ILE A 20 4.32 8.24 4.87
C ILE A 20 4.67 8.91 3.55
N GLN A 21 5.93 8.75 3.11
CA GLN A 21 6.36 9.23 1.80
C GLN A 21 5.79 8.29 0.74
N LEU A 22 4.86 8.80 -0.06
CA LEU A 22 4.35 8.08 -1.23
C LEU A 22 5.38 8.17 -2.35
N GLU A 23 6.31 7.22 -2.39
CA GLU A 23 7.06 6.96 -3.62
C GLU A 23 6.10 6.34 -4.65
N ASN A 24 6.13 6.81 -5.90
CA ASN A 24 5.28 6.26 -6.96
C ASN A 24 5.92 4.98 -7.55
N PRO A 25 5.45 3.77 -7.19
CA PRO A 25 6.04 2.52 -7.66
C PRO A 25 5.80 2.28 -9.15
N MET A 26 4.95 3.10 -9.79
CA MET A 26 4.67 3.05 -11.22
C MET A 26 5.59 3.95 -12.06
N LYS A 27 6.52 4.70 -11.45
CA LYS A 27 7.45 5.60 -12.17
C LYS A 27 8.29 4.87 -13.24
N ALA A 28 8.66 3.61 -12.98
CA ALA A 28 9.41 2.79 -13.93
C ALA A 28 8.64 2.51 -15.25
N PHE A 29 7.31 2.56 -15.22
CA PHE A 29 6.46 2.28 -16.38
C PHE A 29 6.22 3.52 -17.26
N LYS A 30 6.76 4.70 -16.90
CA LYS A 30 6.73 5.89 -17.78
C LYS A 30 7.36 5.61 -19.14
N LYS A 31 8.40 4.78 -19.20
CA LYS A 31 9.03 4.38 -20.48
C LYS A 31 8.08 3.53 -21.33
N LEU A 32 7.36 2.59 -20.71
CA LEU A 32 6.36 1.76 -21.39
C LEU A 32 5.25 2.62 -22.00
N TYR A 33 4.83 3.66 -21.27
CA TYR A 33 3.82 4.60 -21.75
C TYR A 33 4.23 5.32 -23.04
N LEU A 34 5.47 5.82 -23.10
CA LEU A 34 6.01 6.48 -24.29
C LEU A 34 6.17 5.51 -25.46
N ILE A 35 6.62 4.28 -25.19
CA ILE A 35 6.78 3.23 -26.21
C ILE A 35 5.44 2.91 -26.87
N LEU A 36 4.37 2.77 -26.09
CA LEU A 36 3.03 2.46 -26.62
C LEU A 36 2.47 3.59 -27.49
N ILE A 37 2.71 4.85 -27.12
CA ILE A 37 2.32 6.00 -27.94
C ILE A 37 3.09 6.00 -29.27
N LEU A 38 4.41 5.79 -29.23
CA LEU A 38 5.24 5.75 -30.43
C LEU A 38 4.87 4.58 -31.35
N LEU A 39 4.63 3.39 -30.78
CA LEU A 39 4.16 2.23 -31.55
C LEU A 39 2.82 2.49 -32.22
N GLY A 40 1.86 3.10 -31.49
CA GLY A 40 0.58 3.51 -32.06
C GLY A 40 0.75 4.49 -33.22
N ALA A 41 1.57 5.53 -33.03
CA ALA A 41 1.84 6.53 -34.06
C ALA A 41 2.45 5.91 -35.33
N ILE A 42 3.43 5.01 -35.18
CA ILE A 42 4.12 4.34 -36.30
C ILE A 42 3.17 3.38 -37.02
N ALA A 43 2.46 2.54 -36.28
CA ALA A 43 1.56 1.53 -36.84
C ALA A 43 0.45 2.15 -37.69
N PHE A 44 -0.16 3.24 -37.21
CA PHE A 44 -1.23 3.92 -37.95
C PHE A 44 -0.71 4.90 -39.01
N ALA A 45 0.51 5.44 -38.88
CA ALA A 45 1.14 6.22 -39.94
C ALA A 45 1.35 5.39 -41.21
N ALA A 46 1.69 4.11 -41.08
CA ALA A 46 1.85 3.20 -42.22
C ALA A 46 0.55 2.99 -43.03
N MET A 47 -0.62 3.20 -42.42
CA MET A 47 -1.92 3.01 -43.07
C MET A 47 -2.57 4.30 -43.55
N GLY A 48 -2.23 5.46 -42.96
CA GLY A 48 -2.92 6.74 -43.21
C GLY A 48 -2.03 7.99 -43.22
N GLY A 49 -0.72 7.82 -43.31
CA GLY A 49 0.25 8.92 -43.32
C GLY A 49 0.14 9.80 -42.07
N ALA A 50 0.23 11.12 -42.24
CA ALA A 50 0.18 12.07 -41.13
C ALA A 50 -1.14 12.00 -40.34
N VAL A 51 -2.27 11.81 -41.02
CA VAL A 51 -3.59 11.70 -40.36
C VAL A 51 -3.67 10.41 -39.55
N GLY A 52 -3.22 9.28 -40.12
CA GLY A 52 -3.12 8.02 -39.40
C GLY A 52 -2.23 8.13 -38.16
N SER A 53 -1.11 8.84 -38.23
CA SER A 53 -0.22 9.06 -37.08
C SER A 53 -0.92 9.74 -35.91
N LEU A 54 -1.74 10.77 -36.15
CA LEU A 54 -2.50 11.47 -35.10
C LEU A 54 -3.50 10.55 -34.40
N PHE A 55 -4.24 9.74 -35.14
CA PHE A 55 -5.13 8.72 -34.56
C PHE A 55 -4.34 7.67 -33.78
N GLY A 56 -3.19 7.25 -34.31
CA GLY A 56 -2.27 6.31 -33.66
C GLY A 56 -1.75 6.80 -32.32
N VAL A 57 -1.43 8.09 -32.19
CA VAL A 57 -1.02 8.72 -30.92
C VAL A 57 -2.15 8.63 -29.88
N VAL A 58 -3.39 8.95 -30.25
CA VAL A 58 -4.54 8.89 -29.33
C VAL A 58 -4.83 7.46 -28.89
N ILE A 59 -4.79 6.50 -29.83
CA ILE A 59 -4.98 5.07 -29.54
C ILE A 59 -3.86 4.56 -28.64
N GLY A 60 -2.60 4.89 -28.95
CA GLY A 60 -1.43 4.52 -28.15
C GLY A 60 -1.51 5.10 -26.73
N TRP A 61 -1.98 6.35 -26.59
CA TRP A 61 -2.23 6.98 -25.29
C TRP A 61 -3.30 6.24 -24.48
N ALA A 62 -4.43 5.88 -25.11
CA ALA A 62 -5.50 5.12 -24.47
C ALA A 62 -5.05 3.71 -24.06
N ALA A 63 -4.32 3.02 -24.94
CA ALA A 63 -3.73 1.71 -24.66
C ALA A 63 -2.76 1.80 -23.48
N ALA A 64 -1.88 2.80 -23.48
CA ALA A 64 -0.94 3.03 -22.39
C ALA A 64 -1.63 3.32 -21.05
N TYR A 65 -2.72 4.10 -21.07
CA TYR A 65 -3.54 4.33 -19.88
C TYR A 65 -4.15 3.03 -19.33
N LEU A 66 -4.75 2.20 -20.20
CA LEU A 66 -5.32 0.91 -19.80
C LEU A 66 -4.25 -0.08 -19.30
N SER A 67 -3.10 -0.16 -19.97
CA SER A 67 -1.98 -1.01 -19.55
C SER A 67 -1.49 -0.64 -18.16
N MET A 68 -1.36 0.65 -17.84
CA MET A 68 -0.93 1.11 -16.51
C MET A 68 -1.90 0.68 -15.41
N GLN A 69 -3.21 0.77 -15.68
CA GLN A 69 -4.25 0.34 -14.76
C GLN A 69 -4.24 -1.16 -14.54
N PHE A 70 -4.07 -1.92 -15.63
CA PHE A 70 -4.00 -3.37 -15.58
C PHE A 70 -2.78 -3.86 -14.80
N ILE A 71 -1.59 -3.31 -15.08
CA ILE A 71 -0.35 -3.63 -14.35
C ILE A 71 -0.50 -3.29 -12.86
N ALA A 72 -1.02 -2.10 -12.54
CA ALA A 72 -1.26 -1.71 -11.15
C ALA A 72 -2.27 -2.64 -10.47
N GLY A 73 -3.33 -3.05 -11.17
CA GLY A 73 -4.32 -4.02 -10.69
C GLY A 73 -3.70 -5.39 -10.38
N ILE A 74 -2.88 -5.94 -11.27
CA ILE A 74 -2.16 -7.20 -11.02
C ILE A 74 -1.23 -7.08 -9.81
N LYS A 75 -0.47 -5.98 -9.73
CA LYS A 75 0.46 -5.76 -8.60
C LYS A 75 -0.28 -5.59 -7.28
N LEU A 76 -1.39 -4.85 -7.26
CA LEU A 76 -2.26 -4.72 -6.10
C LEU A 76 -2.87 -6.07 -5.70
N PHE A 77 -3.34 -6.85 -6.67
CA PHE A 77 -3.85 -8.19 -6.41
C PHE A 77 -2.77 -9.06 -5.75
N LYS A 78 -1.56 -9.11 -6.31
CA LYS A 78 -0.45 -9.86 -5.73
C LYS A 78 -0.10 -9.39 -4.31
N LEU A 79 -0.19 -8.09 -4.04
CA LEU A 79 0.07 -7.52 -2.72
C LEU A 79 -1.05 -7.88 -1.71
N ASN A 80 -2.31 -7.82 -2.14
CA ASN A 80 -3.47 -8.09 -1.30
C ASN A 80 -3.58 -9.57 -0.89
N TYR A 81 -3.12 -10.48 -1.75
CA TYR A 81 -3.17 -11.93 -1.52
C TYR A 81 -1.81 -12.52 -1.15
N LYS A 82 -0.86 -11.67 -0.73
CA LYS A 82 0.38 -12.16 -0.16
C LYS A 82 0.10 -12.60 1.28
N ASP A 83 0.31 -13.88 1.54
CA ASP A 83 0.23 -14.41 2.89
C ASP A 83 1.50 -14.07 3.66
N HIS A 84 1.30 -13.61 4.89
CA HIS A 84 2.32 -13.31 5.87
C HIS A 84 2.16 -14.27 7.04
N LEU A 85 3.27 -14.78 7.57
CA LEU A 85 3.23 -15.66 8.74
C LEU A 85 2.75 -14.86 9.94
N LEU A 86 1.82 -15.44 10.68
CA LEU A 86 1.35 -14.89 11.94
C LEU A 86 2.21 -15.48 13.07
N PRO A 87 3.05 -14.68 13.77
CA PRO A 87 3.99 -15.19 14.76
C PRO A 87 3.30 -15.98 15.88
N ASN A 88 2.22 -15.40 16.43
CA ASN A 88 1.42 -16.01 17.47
C ASN A 88 -0.07 -15.97 17.11
N PRO A 89 -0.85 -17.02 17.45
CA PRO A 89 -2.30 -17.00 17.24
C PRO A 89 -2.94 -15.80 17.94
N ILE A 90 -3.67 -14.99 17.18
CA ILE A 90 -4.41 -13.83 17.69
C ILE A 90 -5.79 -13.79 17.04
N THR A 91 -6.82 -13.44 17.79
CA THR A 91 -8.17 -13.22 17.24
C THR A 91 -8.32 -11.80 16.69
N ASP A 92 -9.31 -11.58 15.84
CA ASP A 92 -9.62 -10.24 15.30
C ASP A 92 -9.92 -9.24 16.44
N GLU A 93 -10.60 -9.67 17.51
CA GLU A 93 -10.90 -8.86 18.68
C GLU A 93 -9.64 -8.49 19.47
N GLN A 94 -8.77 -9.46 19.75
CA GLN A 94 -7.51 -9.22 20.46
C GLN A 94 -6.61 -8.30 19.64
N LEU A 95 -6.53 -8.53 18.33
CA LEU A 95 -5.78 -7.69 17.42
C LEU A 95 -6.33 -6.26 17.41
N TYR A 96 -7.66 -6.09 17.37
CA TYR A 96 -8.27 -4.76 17.44
C TYR A 96 -7.97 -4.05 18.75
N GLN A 97 -8.14 -4.71 19.90
CA GLN A 97 -7.93 -4.10 21.22
C GLN A 97 -6.48 -3.70 21.44
N ASN A 98 -5.53 -4.53 21.01
CA ASN A 98 -4.13 -4.19 21.11
C ASN A 98 -3.81 -3.00 20.18
N LEU A 99 -4.18 -3.08 18.91
CA LEU A 99 -3.90 -2.00 17.95
C LEU A 99 -4.60 -0.69 18.29
N SER A 100 -5.82 -0.72 18.82
CA SER A 100 -6.54 0.50 19.21
C SER A 100 -5.87 1.25 20.36
N THR A 101 -5.08 0.55 21.17
CA THR A 101 -4.39 1.11 22.34
C THR A 101 -2.91 1.39 22.08
N SER A 102 -2.22 0.51 21.36
CA SER A 102 -0.77 0.58 21.13
C SER A 102 -0.37 1.27 19.83
N PHE A 103 -1.21 1.21 18.79
CA PHE A 103 -0.88 1.77 17.48
C PHE A 103 -1.38 3.22 17.34
N SER A 104 -0.44 4.16 17.23
CA SER A 104 -0.72 5.56 16.95
C SER A 104 0.08 6.03 15.75
N HIS A 105 -0.62 6.59 14.75
CA HIS A 105 0.00 7.14 13.55
C HIS A 105 -0.81 8.35 13.04
N PRO A 106 -0.18 9.47 12.66
CA PRO A 106 -0.90 10.70 12.28
C PRO A 106 -1.84 10.50 11.08
N ASP A 107 -1.45 9.63 10.15
CA ASP A 107 -2.17 9.43 8.89
C ASP A 107 -3.05 8.16 8.83
N ILE A 108 -2.97 7.27 9.83
CA ILE A 108 -3.65 5.97 9.82
C ILE A 108 -4.55 5.85 11.04
N LYS A 109 -5.82 5.50 10.81
CA LYS A 109 -6.79 5.22 11.87
C LYS A 109 -7.11 3.74 11.92
N VAL A 110 -7.23 3.18 13.12
CA VAL A 110 -7.66 1.79 13.35
C VAL A 110 -9.17 1.79 13.63
N GLU A 111 -9.90 0.95 12.92
CA GLU A 111 -11.36 0.79 13.03
C GLU A 111 -11.71 -0.70 13.20
N LYS A 112 -12.77 -0.98 13.96
CA LYS A 112 -13.36 -2.32 14.00
C LYS A 112 -14.24 -2.49 12.77
N GLY A 113 -13.83 -3.34 11.84
CA GLY A 113 -14.60 -3.67 10.64
C GLY A 113 -15.58 -4.82 10.88
N ALA A 114 -16.58 -4.95 10.00
CA ALA A 114 -17.55 -6.04 10.03
C ALA A 114 -16.93 -7.45 9.84
N PHE A 115 -15.64 -7.51 9.51
CA PHE A 115 -14.96 -8.76 9.23
C PHE A 115 -13.47 -8.69 9.62
N GLY A 116 -13.20 -8.18 10.81
CA GLY A 116 -11.86 -8.04 11.37
C GLY A 116 -11.35 -6.60 11.40
N VAL A 117 -10.05 -6.44 11.62
CA VAL A 117 -9.43 -5.14 11.84
C VAL A 117 -9.24 -4.37 10.53
N ARG A 118 -9.57 -3.08 10.55
CA ARG A 118 -9.45 -2.18 9.41
C ARG A 118 -8.55 -1.00 9.74
N PHE A 119 -7.57 -0.73 8.91
CA PHE A 119 -6.78 0.50 8.92
C PHE A 119 -7.27 1.43 7.82
N VAL A 120 -7.46 2.72 8.12
CA VAL A 120 -7.88 3.74 7.16
C VAL A 120 -6.80 4.79 7.04
N TYR A 121 -6.15 4.86 5.87
CA TYR A 121 -5.11 5.84 5.56
C TYR A 121 -5.69 7.09 4.92
N LYS A 122 -5.57 8.26 5.58
CA LYS A 122 -6.06 9.59 5.11
C LYS A 122 -7.45 9.57 4.46
N SER A 123 -8.36 8.75 4.97
CA SER A 123 -9.69 8.49 4.37
C SER A 123 -9.68 8.11 2.89
N THR A 124 -8.52 7.67 2.39
CA THR A 124 -8.26 7.41 0.98
C THR A 124 -8.33 5.92 0.70
N THR A 125 -7.54 5.12 1.43
CA THR A 125 -7.57 3.67 1.34
C THR A 125 -7.92 3.04 2.66
N ALA A 126 -8.63 1.92 2.57
CA ALA A 126 -8.94 1.03 3.66
C ALA A 126 -8.17 -0.27 3.45
N HIS A 127 -7.43 -0.68 4.48
CA HIS A 127 -6.63 -1.89 4.52
C HIS A 127 -7.23 -2.80 5.58
N ARG A 128 -7.68 -3.97 5.17
CA ARG A 128 -8.31 -4.94 6.05
C ARG A 128 -7.37 -6.09 6.30
N ILE A 129 -7.18 -6.44 7.56
CA ILE A 129 -6.44 -7.65 7.93
C ILE A 129 -7.39 -8.83 7.82
N LYS A 130 -6.98 -9.86 7.07
CA LYS A 130 -7.69 -11.12 6.99
C LYS A 130 -6.78 -12.19 7.59
N ILE A 131 -7.14 -12.67 8.77
CA ILE A 131 -6.43 -13.75 9.46
C ILE A 131 -6.95 -15.10 8.94
N ASP A 132 -6.03 -16.00 8.63
CA ASP A 132 -6.30 -17.41 8.35
C ASP A 132 -5.76 -18.25 9.52
N HIS A 133 -6.66 -18.59 10.45
CA HIS A 133 -6.33 -19.39 11.62
C HIS A 133 -5.86 -20.81 11.28
N LYS A 134 -6.30 -21.37 10.15
CA LYS A 134 -5.95 -22.74 9.74
C LYS A 134 -4.49 -22.80 9.30
N ASN A 135 -4.07 -21.82 8.50
CA ASN A 135 -2.72 -21.75 7.95
C ASN A 135 -1.75 -20.93 8.81
N LYS A 136 -2.23 -20.31 9.90
CA LYS A 136 -1.48 -19.38 10.76
C LYS A 136 -0.85 -18.25 9.94
N THR A 137 -1.61 -17.70 9.01
CA THR A 137 -1.20 -16.59 8.15
C THR A 137 -2.17 -15.43 8.24
N TYR A 138 -1.76 -14.28 7.74
CA TYR A 138 -2.64 -13.16 7.50
C TYR A 138 -2.32 -12.49 6.17
N SER A 139 -3.31 -11.84 5.58
CA SER A 139 -3.15 -11.02 4.38
C SER A 139 -3.76 -9.64 4.58
N ILE A 140 -3.24 -8.64 3.85
CA ILE A 140 -3.70 -7.25 3.94
C ILE A 140 -4.47 -6.91 2.67
N VAL A 141 -5.80 -6.93 2.74
CA VAL A 141 -6.66 -6.62 1.60
C VAL A 141 -6.96 -5.13 1.57
N SER A 142 -6.46 -4.44 0.55
CA SER A 142 -6.54 -2.99 0.42
C SER A 142 -7.45 -2.55 -0.71
N LYS A 143 -8.28 -1.53 -0.45
CA LYS A 143 -9.23 -0.93 -1.41
C LYS A 143 -9.40 0.57 -1.16
N LEU A 144 -9.70 1.36 -2.20
CA LEU A 144 -10.16 2.75 -2.02
C LEU A 144 -11.44 2.80 -1.18
N THR A 145 -11.56 3.84 -0.37
CA THR A 145 -12.82 4.19 0.28
C THR A 145 -13.88 4.53 -0.75
N VAL A 146 -15.16 4.29 -0.45
CA VAL A 146 -16.28 4.54 -1.37
C VAL A 146 -16.26 5.97 -1.90
N LYS A 147 -16.03 6.95 -1.01
CA LYS A 147 -15.90 8.36 -1.38
C LYS A 147 -14.80 8.57 -2.42
N LYS A 148 -13.57 8.10 -2.16
CA LYS A 148 -12.48 8.27 -3.13
C LYS A 148 -12.64 7.43 -4.39
N ARG A 149 -13.29 6.27 -4.35
CA ARG A 149 -13.61 5.49 -5.54
C ARG A 149 -14.52 6.27 -6.51
N ILE A 150 -15.46 7.05 -5.98
CA ILE A 150 -16.39 7.88 -6.77
C ILE A 150 -15.69 9.14 -7.32
N PHE A 151 -14.89 9.81 -6.50
CA PHE A 151 -14.26 11.09 -6.86
C PHE A 151 -12.95 10.95 -7.65
N ASN A 152 -12.22 9.83 -7.52
CA ASN A 152 -10.93 9.64 -8.17
C ASN A 152 -11.10 8.91 -9.52
N ARG A 153 -11.44 9.67 -10.57
CA ARG A 153 -11.74 9.15 -11.92
C ARG A 153 -10.50 8.78 -12.73
N HIS A 154 -9.33 9.33 -12.39
CA HIS A 154 -8.08 9.07 -13.12
C HIS A 154 -7.20 8.09 -12.34
N ASN A 155 -6.81 6.99 -12.98
CA ASN A 155 -5.85 6.04 -12.42
C ASN A 155 -6.18 5.46 -11.02
N PRO A 156 -7.43 5.00 -10.75
CA PRO A 156 -7.78 4.39 -9.46
C PRO A 156 -6.89 3.20 -9.08
N GLY A 157 -6.54 2.32 -10.03
CA GLY A 157 -5.69 1.16 -9.75
C GLY A 157 -4.26 1.55 -9.34
N VAL A 158 -3.69 2.56 -10.01
CA VAL A 158 -2.37 3.11 -9.66
C VAL A 158 -2.41 3.78 -8.29
N THR A 159 -3.47 4.53 -7.98
CA THR A 159 -3.63 5.17 -6.68
C THR A 159 -3.71 4.13 -5.57
N GLU A 160 -4.59 3.13 -5.72
CA GLU A 160 -4.73 2.01 -4.77
C GLU A 160 -3.42 1.29 -4.55
N TYR A 161 -2.72 0.94 -5.62
CA TYR A 161 -1.45 0.25 -5.53
C TYR A 161 -0.39 1.09 -4.82
N THR A 162 -0.27 2.39 -5.16
CA THR A 162 0.74 3.28 -4.58
C THR A 162 0.54 3.45 -3.07
N THR A 163 -0.68 3.76 -2.64
CA THR A 163 -0.99 3.91 -1.21
C THR A 163 -0.82 2.59 -0.47
N THR A 164 -1.25 1.48 -1.06
CA THR A 164 -1.09 0.16 -0.43
C THR A 164 0.37 -0.18 -0.27
N TYR A 165 1.17 -0.04 -1.33
CA TYR A 165 2.60 -0.32 -1.31
C TYR A 165 3.33 0.48 -0.22
N ALA A 166 3.02 1.77 -0.06
CA ALA A 166 3.64 2.62 0.94
C ALA A 166 3.21 2.29 2.38
N VAL A 167 1.94 1.91 2.58
CA VAL A 167 1.36 1.67 3.91
C VAL A 167 1.62 0.24 4.41
N THR A 168 1.72 -0.75 3.51
CA THR A 168 1.88 -2.18 3.87
C THR A 168 2.99 -2.45 4.88
N PRO A 169 4.24 -1.94 4.73
CA PRO A 169 5.31 -2.24 5.70
C PRO A 169 4.98 -1.81 7.13
N ILE A 170 4.29 -0.68 7.29
CA ILE A 170 3.87 -0.15 8.59
C ILE A 170 2.80 -1.07 9.20
N LEU A 171 1.84 -1.51 8.39
CA LEU A 171 0.78 -2.42 8.86
C LEU A 171 1.32 -3.80 9.23
N LEU A 172 2.28 -4.34 8.46
CA LEU A 172 2.93 -5.61 8.78
C LEU A 172 3.60 -5.53 10.15
N LYS A 173 4.40 -4.49 10.39
CA LYS A 173 5.07 -4.27 11.66
C LYS A 173 4.07 -4.14 12.82
N ALA A 174 2.99 -3.38 12.63
CA ALA A 174 1.95 -3.21 13.64
C ALA A 174 1.26 -4.53 14.01
N VAL A 175 0.92 -5.36 13.03
CA VAL A 175 0.29 -6.67 13.27
C VAL A 175 1.26 -7.63 13.96
N GLU A 176 2.53 -7.64 13.57
CA GLU A 176 3.57 -8.46 14.20
C GLU A 176 3.79 -8.07 15.67
N GLU A 177 3.89 -6.77 15.96
CA GLU A 177 4.04 -6.25 17.33
C GLU A 177 2.82 -6.58 18.20
N ALA A 178 1.60 -6.38 17.67
CA ALA A 178 0.37 -6.73 18.37
C ALA A 178 0.27 -8.24 18.65
N SER A 179 0.65 -9.08 17.68
CA SER A 179 0.67 -10.55 17.83
C SER A 179 1.66 -11.01 18.91
N LYS A 180 2.83 -10.37 19.01
CA LYS A 180 3.82 -10.66 20.07
C LYS A 180 3.33 -10.25 21.45
N ALA A 181 2.84 -9.02 21.59
CA ALA A 181 2.39 -8.48 22.86
C ALA A 181 1.21 -9.26 23.48
N VAL A 182 0.28 -9.77 22.66
CA VAL A 182 -0.82 -10.60 23.17
C VAL A 182 -0.31 -11.95 23.71
N SER A 183 0.69 -12.55 23.06
CA SER A 183 1.29 -13.80 23.55
C SER A 183 1.96 -13.60 24.90
N GLU A 184 2.72 -12.52 25.06
CA GLU A 184 3.44 -12.22 26.32
C GLU A 184 2.47 -11.90 27.47
N SER A 185 1.30 -11.32 27.19
CA SER A 185 0.27 -11.05 28.20
C SER A 185 -0.56 -12.27 28.63
N GLY A 186 -0.52 -13.36 27.84
CA GLY A 186 -1.25 -14.60 28.14
C GLY A 186 -0.45 -15.60 28.99
N ASP A 187 0.86 -15.38 29.14
CA ASP A 187 1.78 -16.21 29.92
C ASP A 187 2.08 -15.64 31.32
N ALA A 188 1.38 -14.57 31.74
CA ALA A 188 1.49 -13.92 33.06
C ALA A 188 0.25 -14.18 33.93
#